data_AF-A0ABD5N593-F1
#
_entry.id   AF-A0ABD5N593-F1
#
_cell.length_a   1.000
_cell.length_b   1.000
_cell.length_c   1.000
_cell.angle_alpha   90.00
_cell.angle_beta   90.00
_cell.angle_gamma   90.00
#
_symmetry.space_group_name_H-M   'P 1'
#
loop_
_entity.id
_entity.type
_entity.pdbx_description
1 polymer ?
#
loop_
_entity_poly.entity_id
_entity_poly.type
_entity_poly.pdbx_seq_one_letter_code
_entity_poly.pdbx_strand_id
1 'polypeptide(L)'
;MSIYSIGNTIAQGASENKNRACRNQQDDDGDGQVDCKDLDCKDTKPCKIKCKKRQKIGDVDGDGSITDADALLNAQIVVGFRNPPSDMCCCDLSGDGTLSGLDSSLIGRIVQGIDPERGTCRNRKPENKNKACRNQKDDDADGQVDCDDLDCKDTNACKIRCKRGQKIGDVDGDGSITQADAELNGKIVVGLRNTPKKMCCSDVTRDGTISGLDSSWIARIAQGIDPEMGTC
;
A
#
# COMPACT_ATOMS: atom_id res chain seq x y z
N MET A 1 -23.47 17.23 69.40
CA MET A 1 -23.60 16.19 68.36
C MET A 1 -23.10 16.80 67.07
N SER A 2 -21.83 16.53 66.73
CA SER A 2 -21.19 17.10 65.54
C SER A 2 -21.44 16.21 64.34
N ILE A 3 -21.96 16.86 63.29
CA ILE A 3 -22.18 16.42 61.92
C ILE A 3 -20.96 15.68 61.33
N TYR A 4 -21.21 14.51 60.75
CA TYR A 4 -20.26 13.72 59.96
C TYR A 4 -19.85 14.53 58.71
N SER A 5 -18.56 14.92 58.64
CA SER A 5 -17.94 15.31 57.37
C SER A 5 -17.75 14.07 56.51
N ILE A 6 -18.61 13.91 55.51
CA ILE A 6 -18.31 13.12 54.31
C ILE A 6 -17.21 13.85 53.54
N GLY A 7 -15.96 13.51 53.87
CA GLY A 7 -14.80 13.83 53.04
C GLY A 7 -14.92 13.04 51.73
N ASN A 8 -15.64 13.60 50.77
CA ASN A 8 -15.59 13.19 49.38
C ASN A 8 -14.21 13.58 48.84
N THR A 9 -13.21 12.75 49.14
CA THR A 9 -11.91 12.83 48.49
C THR A 9 -12.13 12.39 47.06
N ILE A 10 -12.46 13.35 46.19
CA ILE A 10 -12.21 13.22 44.76
C ILE A 10 -10.72 12.87 44.70
N ALA A 11 -10.42 11.62 44.37
CA ALA A 11 -9.07 11.21 44.04
C ALA A 11 -8.63 12.16 42.93
N GLN A 12 -7.74 13.08 43.27
CA GLN A 12 -6.84 13.65 42.30
C GLN A 12 -6.02 12.45 41.83
N GLY A 13 -6.50 11.78 40.77
CA GLY A 13 -5.87 10.61 40.17
C GLY A 13 -4.39 10.92 39.96
N ALA A 14 -3.54 10.02 40.42
CA ALA A 14 -2.11 10.25 40.46
C ALA A 14 -1.51 10.15 39.04
N SER A 15 -1.59 11.21 38.25
CA SER A 15 -1.27 11.22 36.81
C SER A 15 -0.17 10.26 36.34
N GLU A 16 -0.53 9.35 35.42
CA GLU A 16 0.35 8.37 34.77
C GLU A 16 1.23 9.02 33.67
N ASN A 17 2.08 9.99 34.01
CA ASN A 17 2.87 10.74 33.01
C ASN A 17 4.37 10.39 32.98
N LYS A 18 4.79 9.34 33.69
CA LYS A 18 6.20 8.92 33.77
C LYS A 18 6.48 7.81 32.77
N ASN A 19 7.59 7.90 32.04
CA ASN A 19 7.99 6.89 31.05
C ASN A 19 8.05 5.44 31.58
N ARG A 20 8.26 5.22 32.88
CA ARG A 20 8.26 3.87 33.47
C ARG A 20 6.84 3.36 33.68
N ALA A 21 5.92 4.25 34.07
CA ALA A 21 4.52 3.96 34.29
C ALA A 21 3.86 3.58 32.96
N CYS A 22 4.05 4.44 31.93
CA CYS A 22 3.51 4.26 30.57
C CYS A 22 4.07 3.10 29.71
N ARG A 23 4.66 2.08 30.32
CA ARG A 23 5.13 0.85 29.64
C ARG A 23 5.15 -0.37 30.57
N ASN A 24 4.51 -0.30 31.73
CA ASN A 24 4.54 -1.35 32.75
C ASN A 24 3.28 -2.25 32.73
N GLN A 25 2.35 -2.02 31.80
CA GLN A 25 1.10 -2.76 31.63
C GLN A 25 0.17 -2.68 32.84
N GLN A 26 0.26 -1.61 33.61
CA GLN A 26 -0.60 -1.33 34.76
C GLN A 26 -1.28 0.01 34.56
N ASP A 27 -2.44 0.15 35.20
CA ASP A 27 -3.15 1.40 35.41
C ASP A 27 -2.59 1.98 36.72
N ASP A 28 -1.56 2.83 36.63
CA ASP A 28 -0.85 3.32 37.80
C ASP A 28 -1.60 4.46 38.53
N ASP A 29 -2.57 5.10 37.86
CA ASP A 29 -3.32 6.23 38.41
C ASP A 29 -4.80 5.91 38.76
N GLY A 30 -5.27 4.74 38.34
CA GLY A 30 -6.57 4.16 38.68
C GLY A 30 -7.72 4.68 37.83
N ASP A 31 -7.46 5.27 36.66
CA ASP A 31 -8.49 5.86 35.81
C ASP A 31 -9.13 4.88 34.80
N GLY A 32 -8.66 3.63 34.79
CA GLY A 32 -9.14 2.56 33.92
C GLY A 32 -8.43 2.48 32.55
N GLN A 33 -7.40 3.30 32.32
CA GLN A 33 -6.55 3.26 31.15
C GLN A 33 -5.18 2.69 31.51
N VAL A 34 -4.45 2.16 30.52
CA VAL A 34 -3.17 1.46 30.75
C VAL A 34 -2.16 1.90 29.70
N ASP A 35 -0.96 2.27 30.14
CA ASP A 35 0.17 2.62 29.28
C ASP A 35 -0.21 3.60 28.14
N CYS A 36 0.15 3.32 26.89
CA CYS A 36 -0.09 4.22 25.76
C CYS A 36 -1.57 4.38 25.35
N LYS A 37 -2.48 3.61 25.95
CA LYS A 37 -3.92 3.88 25.85
C LYS A 37 -4.37 4.97 26.82
N ASP A 38 -3.61 5.19 27.88
CA ASP A 38 -3.84 6.26 28.86
C ASP A 38 -3.60 7.63 28.23
N LEU A 39 -4.55 8.54 28.50
CA LEU A 39 -4.49 9.95 28.12
C LEU A 39 -3.27 10.65 28.73
N ASP A 40 -2.91 10.30 29.96
CA ASP A 40 -1.78 10.87 30.69
C ASP A 40 -0.43 10.43 30.10
N CYS A 41 -0.41 9.26 29.45
CA CYS A 41 0.74 8.72 28.77
C CYS A 41 0.96 9.24 27.34
N LYS A 42 -0.03 9.92 26.74
CA LYS A 42 0.04 10.38 25.33
C LYS A 42 1.29 11.17 25.00
N ASP A 43 1.77 11.96 25.97
CA ASP A 43 2.91 12.84 25.78
C ASP A 43 4.27 12.23 26.14
N THR A 44 4.29 11.00 26.66
CA THR A 44 5.51 10.35 27.14
C THR A 44 6.35 9.76 26.02
N LYS A 45 7.65 9.58 26.28
CA LYS A 45 8.58 9.01 25.28
C LYS A 45 8.20 7.59 24.84
N PRO A 46 7.78 6.67 25.72
CA PRO A 46 7.40 5.32 25.33
C PRO A 46 6.32 5.28 24.27
N CYS A 47 5.38 6.22 24.25
CA CYS A 47 4.22 6.20 23.36
C CYS A 47 4.38 7.03 22.08
N LYS A 48 5.44 7.84 22.01
CA LYS A 48 5.74 8.71 20.87
C LYS A 48 6.67 8.02 19.87
N ILE A 49 6.08 7.54 18.78
CA ILE A 49 6.84 7.16 17.57
C ILE A 49 7.20 8.42 16.79
N LYS A 50 8.43 8.50 16.27
CA LYS A 50 8.87 9.62 15.42
C LYS A 50 9.75 9.10 14.29
N CYS A 51 9.22 9.15 13.07
CA CYS A 51 10.01 8.84 11.88
C CYS A 51 10.99 9.98 11.55
N LYS A 52 12.27 9.66 11.32
CA LYS A 52 13.29 10.61 10.89
C LYS A 52 13.45 10.61 9.37
N LYS A 53 13.95 11.73 8.82
CA LYS A 53 14.17 11.93 7.37
C LYS A 53 15.10 10.94 6.67
N ARG A 54 15.84 10.10 7.40
CA ARG A 54 16.79 9.10 6.84
C ARG A 54 16.65 7.74 7.52
N GLN A 55 15.56 7.56 8.26
CA GLN A 55 15.22 6.29 8.90
C GLN A 55 14.84 5.28 7.82
N LYS A 56 15.16 4.01 8.03
CA LYS A 56 14.73 2.96 7.11
C LYS A 56 13.21 2.87 7.12
N ILE A 57 12.62 2.62 5.97
CA ILE A 57 11.18 2.37 5.87
C ILE A 57 10.93 0.96 6.42
N GLY A 58 10.11 0.86 7.47
CA GLY A 58 9.91 -0.37 8.24
C GLY A 58 10.73 -0.47 9.53
N ASP A 59 11.68 0.44 9.79
CA ASP A 59 12.33 0.62 11.09
C ASP A 59 11.49 1.63 11.86
N VAL A 60 10.62 1.19 12.76
CA VAL A 60 9.57 2.00 13.40
C VAL A 60 10.07 2.61 14.70
N ASP A 61 10.88 1.89 15.48
CA ASP A 61 11.48 2.43 16.70
C ASP A 61 12.75 3.26 16.46
N GLY A 62 13.34 3.16 15.27
CA GLY A 62 14.49 3.95 14.84
C GLY A 62 15.82 3.41 15.39
N ASP A 63 15.90 2.13 15.71
CA ASP A 63 17.13 1.45 16.19
C ASP A 63 18.12 1.12 15.06
N GLY A 64 17.69 1.23 13.80
CA GLY A 64 18.49 1.01 12.59
C GLY A 64 18.33 -0.37 11.96
N SER A 65 17.56 -1.26 12.58
CA SER A 65 17.21 -2.59 12.08
C SER A 65 15.73 -2.65 11.73
N ILE A 66 15.35 -3.57 10.84
CA ILE A 66 13.95 -3.88 10.55
C ILE A 66 13.70 -5.27 11.10
N THR A 67 12.81 -5.39 12.08
CA THR A 67 12.58 -6.60 12.86
C THR A 67 11.09 -6.84 13.11
N ASP A 68 10.74 -8.00 13.68
CA ASP A 68 9.36 -8.27 14.10
C ASP A 68 8.86 -7.28 15.18
N ALA A 69 9.77 -6.66 15.93
CA ALA A 69 9.41 -5.62 16.88
C ALA A 69 8.82 -4.39 16.16
N ASP A 70 9.33 -4.04 14.99
CA ASP A 70 8.82 -2.94 14.18
C ASP A 70 7.44 -3.25 13.60
N ALA A 71 7.24 -4.49 13.13
CA ALA A 71 5.93 -4.96 12.67
C ALA A 71 4.88 -4.86 13.78
N LEU A 72 5.25 -5.25 15.00
CA LEU A 72 4.40 -5.16 16.17
C LEU A 72 4.10 -3.70 16.56
N LEU A 73 5.11 -2.82 16.52
CA LEU A 73 4.92 -1.39 16.79
C LEU A 73 4.00 -0.75 15.75
N ASN A 74 4.16 -1.09 14.47
CA ASN A 74 3.28 -0.59 13.41
C ASN A 74 1.84 -1.07 13.63
N ALA A 75 1.65 -2.36 13.93
CA ALA A 75 0.34 -2.91 14.26
C ALA A 75 -0.30 -2.21 15.47
N GLN A 76 0.47 -1.91 16.53
CA GLN A 76 -0.01 -1.16 17.70
C GLN A 76 -0.49 0.25 17.35
N ILE A 77 0.13 0.92 16.38
CA ILE A 77 -0.35 2.21 15.88
C ILE A 77 -1.69 2.03 15.15
N VAL A 78 -1.79 1.04 14.26
CA VAL A 78 -3.01 0.74 13.47
C VAL A 78 -4.20 0.43 14.38
N VAL A 79 -3.99 -0.34 15.45
CA VAL A 79 -5.04 -0.67 16.43
C VAL A 79 -5.28 0.40 17.49
N GLY A 80 -4.59 1.56 17.41
CA GLY A 80 -4.80 2.70 18.30
C GLY A 80 -4.23 2.53 19.71
N PHE A 81 -3.34 1.56 19.95
CA PHE A 81 -2.58 1.49 21.20
C PHE A 81 -1.48 2.55 21.26
N ARG A 82 -1.08 3.13 20.12
CA ARG A 82 -0.07 4.18 20.01
C ARG A 82 -0.58 5.30 19.13
N ASN A 83 -0.18 6.53 19.42
CA ASN A 83 -0.49 7.66 18.56
C ASN A 83 0.34 7.59 17.28
N PRO A 84 -0.28 7.75 16.09
CA PRO A 84 0.46 7.78 14.85
C PRO A 84 1.38 9.01 14.79
N PRO A 85 2.59 8.87 14.22
CA PRO A 85 3.48 10.00 14.00
C PRO A 85 2.90 10.96 12.94
N SER A 86 3.25 12.24 13.02
CA SER A 86 2.85 13.23 12.00
C SER A 86 3.48 12.97 10.62
N ASP A 87 4.69 12.42 10.61
CA ASP A 87 5.37 11.93 9.40
C ASP A 87 5.32 10.40 9.49
N MET A 88 4.41 9.79 8.75
CA MET A 88 4.14 8.35 8.79
C MET A 88 5.14 7.53 7.98
N CYS A 89 6.12 8.16 7.34
CA CYS A 89 6.96 7.51 6.33
C CYS A 89 7.63 6.19 6.75
N CYS A 90 8.07 6.03 8.02
CA CYS A 90 8.68 4.79 8.48
C CYS A 90 7.67 3.69 8.84
N CYS A 91 6.39 4.05 8.94
CA CYS A 91 5.27 3.19 9.31
C CYS A 91 4.33 2.90 8.12
N ASP A 92 4.20 3.83 7.16
CA ASP A 92 3.42 3.68 5.94
C ASP A 92 4.34 3.13 4.84
N LEU A 93 4.33 1.80 4.72
CA LEU A 93 5.19 1.08 3.81
C LEU A 93 4.57 1.09 2.41
N SER A 94 3.25 0.87 2.32
CA SER A 94 2.53 0.90 1.04
C SER A 94 2.67 2.25 0.32
N GLY A 95 2.85 3.35 1.06
CA GLY A 95 2.95 4.69 0.48
C GLY A 95 1.61 5.27 0.07
N ASP A 96 0.49 4.68 0.50
CA ASP A 96 -0.86 5.14 0.18
C ASP A 96 -1.33 6.29 1.08
N GLY A 97 -0.52 6.68 2.08
CA GLY A 97 -0.81 7.75 3.02
C GLY A 97 -1.70 7.33 4.19
N THR A 98 -1.98 6.03 4.33
CA THR A 98 -2.76 5.43 5.41
C THR A 98 -1.94 4.38 6.15
N LEU A 99 -2.23 4.19 7.45
CA LEU A 99 -1.62 3.11 8.22
C LEU A 99 -2.63 1.98 8.37
N SER A 100 -2.28 0.80 7.86
CA SER A 100 -3.14 -0.36 7.81
C SER A 100 -2.40 -1.65 8.18
N GLY A 101 -3.14 -2.76 8.28
CA GLY A 101 -2.53 -4.08 8.47
C GLY A 101 -1.58 -4.47 7.34
N LEU A 102 -1.75 -3.91 6.14
CA LEU A 102 -0.85 -4.15 5.01
C LEU A 102 0.56 -3.66 5.36
N ASP A 103 0.70 -2.48 5.95
CA ASP A 103 2.01 -1.92 6.29
C ASP A 103 2.77 -2.78 7.30
N SER A 104 2.06 -3.30 8.32
CA SER A 104 2.66 -4.25 9.27
C SER A 104 3.07 -5.57 8.61
N SER A 105 2.30 -6.04 7.63
CA SER A 105 2.60 -7.28 6.89
C SER A 105 3.80 -7.10 5.96
N LEU A 106 3.94 -5.92 5.35
CA LEU A 106 5.08 -5.55 4.52
C LEU A 106 6.38 -5.53 5.33
N ILE A 107 6.36 -5.05 6.58
CA ILE A 107 7.51 -5.18 7.49
C ILE A 107 7.86 -6.65 7.69
N GLY A 108 6.87 -7.50 8.00
CA GLY A 108 7.10 -8.93 8.20
C GLY A 108 7.73 -9.62 6.99
N ARG A 109 7.33 -9.24 5.76
CA ARG A 109 7.91 -9.78 4.51
C ARG A 109 9.37 -9.38 4.32
N ILE A 110 9.74 -8.14 4.69
CA ILE A 110 11.13 -7.68 4.70
C ILE A 110 11.95 -8.51 5.71
N VAL A 111 11.43 -8.70 6.93
CA VAL A 111 12.10 -9.49 7.98
C VAL A 111 12.33 -10.94 7.54
N GLN A 112 11.37 -11.52 6.82
CA GLN A 112 11.47 -12.87 6.26
C GLN A 112 12.40 -12.96 5.03
N GLY A 113 12.93 -11.84 4.54
CA GLY A 113 13.74 -11.77 3.34
C GLY A 113 12.98 -12.12 2.05
N ILE A 114 11.64 -12.10 2.10
CA ILE A 114 10.79 -12.24 0.92
C ILE A 114 10.93 -10.99 0.05
N ASP A 115 10.94 -9.82 0.71
CA ASP A 115 11.00 -8.52 0.08
C ASP A 115 12.31 -7.77 0.41
N PRO A 116 12.84 -6.96 -0.53
CA PRO A 116 14.01 -6.12 -0.26
C PRO A 116 13.69 -4.94 0.69
N GLU A 117 14.73 -4.38 1.31
CA GLU A 117 14.61 -3.11 2.03
C GLU A 117 14.21 -1.97 1.08
N ARG A 118 13.22 -1.18 1.51
CA ARG A 118 12.48 -0.20 0.68
C ARG A 118 13.15 1.17 0.60
N GLY A 119 14.40 1.24 1.07
CA GLY A 119 15.18 2.47 1.17
C GLY A 119 14.96 3.20 2.50
N THR A 120 15.05 4.52 2.46
CA THR A 120 14.88 5.36 3.64
C THR A 120 13.81 6.40 3.40
N CYS A 121 13.31 6.99 4.47
CA CYS A 121 12.42 8.11 4.34
C CYS A 121 13.01 9.20 3.44
N ARG A 122 12.17 9.74 2.54
CA ARG A 122 12.56 10.74 1.53
C ARG A 122 13.57 10.27 0.48
N ASN A 123 13.99 9.00 0.52
CA ASN A 123 14.74 8.31 -0.53
C ASN A 123 14.19 6.88 -0.69
N ARG A 124 12.88 6.79 -1.00
CA ARG A 124 12.26 5.54 -1.46
C ARG A 124 12.96 5.07 -2.73
N LYS A 125 12.96 3.76 -2.96
CA LYS A 125 13.46 3.16 -4.21
C LYS A 125 12.27 2.70 -5.06
N PRO A 126 11.55 3.62 -5.72
CA PRO A 126 10.30 3.31 -6.42
C PRO A 126 10.50 2.36 -7.61
N GLU A 127 9.48 1.56 -7.90
CA GLU A 127 9.36 0.72 -9.09
C GLU A 127 8.98 1.57 -10.33
N ASN A 128 9.86 2.45 -10.79
CA ASN A 128 9.54 3.36 -11.91
C ASN A 128 10.36 3.12 -13.19
N LYS A 129 10.97 1.94 -13.31
CA LYS A 129 11.80 1.56 -14.47
C LYS A 129 11.03 0.60 -15.36
N ASN A 130 11.03 0.82 -16.68
CA ASN A 130 10.34 -0.06 -17.64
C ASN A 130 10.71 -1.55 -17.52
N LYS A 131 11.90 -1.90 -17.00
CA LYS A 131 12.30 -3.30 -16.80
C LYS A 131 11.69 -3.88 -15.52
N ALA A 132 11.55 -3.04 -14.50
CA ALA A 132 10.94 -3.41 -13.22
C ALA A 132 9.43 -3.63 -13.43
N CYS A 133 8.76 -2.64 -14.03
CA CYS A 133 7.33 -2.62 -14.35
C CYS A 133 6.78 -3.67 -15.36
N ARG A 134 7.50 -4.75 -15.63
CA ARG A 134 7.06 -5.85 -16.52
C ARG A 134 7.75 -7.19 -16.19
N ASN A 135 8.30 -7.33 -15.00
CA ASN A 135 9.05 -8.52 -14.60
C ASN A 135 8.30 -9.42 -13.61
N GLN A 136 7.04 -9.10 -13.30
CA GLN A 136 6.15 -9.83 -12.39
C GLN A 136 6.68 -9.90 -10.97
N LYS A 137 7.42 -8.88 -10.55
CA LYS A 137 7.92 -8.74 -9.19
C LYS A 137 7.50 -7.37 -8.67
N ASP A 138 7.34 -7.34 -7.36
CA ASP A 138 7.24 -6.11 -6.58
C ASP A 138 8.69 -5.69 -6.25
N ASP A 139 9.30 -4.89 -7.13
CA ASP A 139 10.73 -4.55 -7.04
C ASP A 139 11.02 -3.50 -5.95
N ASP A 140 10.00 -2.79 -5.48
CA ASP A 140 10.12 -1.83 -4.38
C ASP A 140 9.39 -2.24 -3.08
N ALA A 141 8.77 -3.41 -3.10
CA ALA A 141 8.07 -4.11 -2.02
C ALA A 141 6.79 -3.42 -1.51
N ASP A 142 6.11 -2.60 -2.32
CA ASP A 142 4.91 -1.82 -1.91
C ASP A 142 3.60 -2.59 -1.86
N GLY A 143 3.65 -3.86 -2.24
CA GLY A 143 2.48 -4.72 -2.35
C GLY A 143 1.76 -4.58 -3.69
N GLN A 144 2.24 -3.71 -4.57
CA GLN A 144 1.81 -3.60 -5.96
C GLN A 144 2.86 -4.23 -6.87
N VAL A 145 2.45 -4.63 -8.07
CA VAL A 145 3.32 -5.37 -9.01
C VAL A 145 3.14 -4.82 -10.40
N ASP A 146 4.26 -4.61 -11.08
CA ASP A 146 4.33 -4.19 -12.48
C ASP A 146 3.35 -3.05 -12.79
N CYS A 147 2.50 -3.22 -13.79
CA CYS A 147 1.61 -2.16 -14.24
C CYS A 147 0.40 -1.96 -13.33
N ASP A 148 0.17 -2.84 -12.35
CA ASP A 148 -0.80 -2.56 -11.29
C ASP A 148 -0.17 -1.73 -10.15
N ASP A 149 1.15 -1.48 -10.21
CA ASP A 149 1.89 -0.53 -9.36
C ASP A 149 1.66 0.94 -9.74
N LEU A 150 1.44 1.76 -8.72
CA LEU A 150 1.28 3.21 -8.80
C LEU A 150 2.53 3.89 -9.36
N ASP A 151 3.73 3.47 -8.96
CA ASP A 151 5.03 3.99 -9.40
C ASP A 151 5.31 3.62 -10.87
N CYS A 152 4.65 2.58 -11.38
CA CYS A 152 4.75 2.16 -12.77
C CYS A 152 3.82 2.91 -13.74
N LYS A 153 2.83 3.68 -13.26
CA LYS A 153 1.77 4.28 -14.11
C LYS A 153 2.29 5.17 -15.25
N ASP A 154 3.37 5.90 -15.02
CA ASP A 154 3.94 6.82 -16.01
C ASP A 154 4.98 6.18 -16.95
N THR A 155 5.36 4.94 -16.67
CA THR A 155 6.39 4.23 -17.42
C THR A 155 5.91 3.84 -18.82
N ASN A 156 6.85 3.57 -19.72
CA ASN A 156 6.52 3.04 -21.05
C ASN A 156 6.18 1.55 -21.03
N ALA A 157 6.45 0.84 -19.92
CA ALA A 157 6.08 -0.57 -19.78
C ALA A 157 4.55 -0.75 -19.79
N CYS A 158 3.83 0.18 -19.16
CA CYS A 158 2.38 0.09 -18.99
C CYS A 158 1.58 0.84 -20.06
N LYS A 159 2.26 1.41 -21.05
CA LYS A 159 1.64 2.04 -22.21
C LYS A 159 1.38 0.98 -23.27
N ILE A 160 0.10 0.71 -23.51
CA ILE A 160 -0.35 -0.15 -24.59
C ILE A 160 0.06 0.49 -25.93
N ARG A 161 0.65 -0.33 -26.82
CA ARG A 161 1.14 0.13 -28.12
C ARG A 161 0.81 -0.89 -29.19
N CYS A 162 -0.28 -0.66 -29.91
CA CYS A 162 -0.59 -1.42 -31.11
C CYS A 162 0.43 -1.13 -32.23
N LYS A 163 1.07 -2.17 -32.74
CA LYS A 163 2.03 -2.13 -33.85
C LYS A 163 1.37 -2.58 -35.16
N ARG A 164 1.97 -2.18 -36.29
CA ARG A 164 1.59 -2.71 -37.61
C ARG A 164 1.95 -4.21 -37.66
N GLY A 165 1.05 -5.05 -38.15
CA GLY A 165 1.20 -6.51 -38.17
C GLY A 165 0.81 -7.22 -36.88
N GLN A 166 0.42 -6.50 -35.82
CA GLN A 166 -0.10 -7.09 -34.58
C GLN A 166 -1.51 -7.61 -34.80
N LYS A 167 -1.88 -8.74 -34.17
CA LYS A 167 -3.23 -9.29 -34.29
C LYS A 167 -4.26 -8.31 -33.72
N ILE A 168 -5.41 -8.19 -34.38
CA ILE A 168 -6.53 -7.41 -33.86
C ILE A 168 -7.14 -8.19 -32.70
N GLY A 169 -7.10 -7.61 -31.49
CA GLY A 169 -7.49 -8.23 -30.25
C GLY A 169 -6.34 -8.74 -29.38
N ASP A 170 -5.11 -8.76 -29.89
CA ASP A 170 -3.89 -8.98 -29.09
C ASP A 170 -3.45 -7.60 -28.59
N VAL A 171 -3.79 -7.24 -27.35
CA VAL A 171 -3.66 -5.88 -26.82
C VAL A 171 -2.30 -5.69 -26.15
N ASP A 172 -1.79 -6.72 -25.47
CA ASP A 172 -0.47 -6.67 -24.83
C ASP A 172 0.70 -6.92 -25.81
N GLY A 173 0.41 -7.48 -26.98
CA GLY A 173 1.37 -7.71 -28.06
C GLY A 173 2.19 -8.98 -27.87
N ASP A 174 1.71 -9.96 -27.12
CA ASP A 174 2.37 -11.24 -26.90
C ASP A 174 2.23 -12.23 -28.08
N GLY A 175 1.37 -11.92 -29.05
CA GLY A 175 1.12 -12.72 -30.26
C GLY A 175 -0.07 -13.67 -30.16
N SER A 176 -0.73 -13.74 -29.01
CA SER A 176 -1.93 -14.52 -28.75
C SER A 176 -3.12 -13.60 -28.46
N ILE A 177 -4.34 -14.07 -28.73
CA ILE A 177 -5.56 -13.37 -28.32
C ILE A 177 -6.16 -14.18 -27.19
N THR A 178 -6.14 -13.63 -25.99
CA THR A 178 -6.52 -14.31 -24.75
C THR A 178 -7.55 -13.50 -23.96
N GLN A 179 -8.05 -14.08 -22.86
CA GLN A 179 -8.92 -13.36 -21.95
C GLN A 179 -8.19 -12.19 -21.27
N ALA A 180 -6.86 -12.28 -21.10
CA ALA A 180 -6.05 -11.20 -20.55
C ALA A 180 -6.09 -9.95 -21.44
N ASP A 181 -6.16 -10.13 -22.77
CA ASP A 181 -6.32 -9.01 -23.71
C ASP A 181 -7.68 -8.33 -23.56
N ALA A 182 -8.74 -9.11 -23.36
CA ALA A 182 -10.08 -8.58 -23.14
C ALA A 182 -10.16 -7.76 -21.85
N GLU A 183 -9.53 -8.26 -20.78
CA GLU A 183 -9.39 -7.56 -19.49
C GLU A 183 -8.54 -6.30 -19.63
N LEU A 184 -7.41 -6.38 -20.34
CA LEU A 184 -6.54 -5.23 -20.59
C LEU A 184 -7.26 -4.15 -21.40
N ASN A 185 -8.04 -4.54 -22.41
CA ASN A 185 -8.90 -3.63 -23.17
C ASN A 185 -9.98 -3.02 -22.27
N GLY A 186 -10.57 -3.83 -21.39
CA GLY A 186 -11.51 -3.35 -20.37
C GLY A 186 -10.89 -2.30 -19.44
N LYS A 187 -9.65 -2.51 -18.98
CA LYS A 187 -8.88 -1.52 -18.19
C LYS A 187 -8.69 -0.20 -18.95
N ILE A 188 -8.57 -0.21 -20.29
CA ILE A 188 -8.54 1.02 -21.11
C ILE A 188 -9.90 1.73 -21.03
N VAL A 189 -11.00 1.00 -21.24
CA VAL A 189 -12.36 1.55 -21.26
C VAL A 189 -12.70 2.25 -19.95
N VAL A 190 -12.31 1.69 -18.81
CA VAL A 190 -12.56 2.29 -17.48
C VAL A 190 -11.51 3.32 -17.04
N GLY A 191 -10.54 3.64 -17.90
CA GLY A 191 -9.49 4.64 -17.60
C GLY A 191 -8.42 4.17 -16.62
N LEU A 192 -8.34 2.86 -16.32
CA LEU A 192 -7.26 2.27 -15.52
C LEU A 192 -5.98 2.06 -16.34
N ARG A 193 -6.08 2.11 -17.67
CA ARG A 193 -4.95 2.06 -18.62
C ARG A 193 -5.03 3.21 -19.61
N ASN A 194 -3.85 3.70 -20.00
CA ASN A 194 -3.73 4.75 -21.01
C ASN A 194 -4.23 4.26 -22.37
N THR A 195 -5.07 5.06 -23.02
CA THR A 195 -5.55 4.80 -24.38
C THR A 195 -4.36 4.82 -25.36
N PRO A 196 -4.16 3.77 -26.17
CA PRO A 196 -3.08 3.72 -27.14
C PRO A 196 -3.34 4.72 -28.27
N LYS A 197 -2.29 5.45 -28.71
CA LYS A 197 -2.40 6.39 -29.85
C LYS A 197 -2.86 5.71 -31.16
N LYS A 198 -2.49 4.45 -31.33
CA LYS A 198 -2.93 3.59 -32.43
C LYS A 198 -3.87 2.57 -31.81
N MET A 199 -5.14 2.63 -32.18
CA MET A 199 -6.17 1.84 -31.53
C MET A 199 -6.42 0.49 -32.20
N CYS A 200 -5.82 0.19 -33.35
CA CYS A 200 -6.18 -0.97 -34.18
C CYS A 200 -6.21 -2.34 -33.46
N CYS A 201 -5.31 -2.60 -32.50
CA CYS A 201 -5.32 -3.88 -31.76
C CYS A 201 -6.39 -3.93 -30.65
N SER A 202 -6.93 -2.78 -30.27
CA SER A 202 -7.88 -2.57 -29.17
C SER A 202 -9.31 -2.21 -29.63
N ASP A 203 -9.43 -1.55 -30.79
CA ASP A 203 -10.68 -1.22 -31.50
C ASP A 203 -10.96 -2.35 -32.51
N VAL A 204 -11.54 -3.42 -31.99
CA VAL A 204 -11.82 -4.64 -32.74
C VAL A 204 -13.04 -4.47 -33.64
N THR A 205 -14.00 -3.65 -33.20
CA THR A 205 -15.20 -3.32 -33.97
C THR A 205 -14.93 -2.37 -35.14
N ARG A 206 -13.78 -1.67 -35.11
CA ARG A 206 -13.35 -0.66 -36.09
C ARG A 206 -14.31 0.52 -36.18
N ASP A 207 -14.93 0.86 -35.06
CA ASP A 207 -15.85 2.01 -34.97
C ASP A 207 -15.12 3.32 -34.63
N GLY A 208 -13.80 3.24 -34.40
CA GLY A 208 -12.94 4.38 -34.07
C GLY A 208 -12.87 4.68 -32.58
N THR A 209 -13.51 3.87 -31.73
CA THR A 209 -13.51 4.00 -30.28
C THR A 209 -13.11 2.70 -29.60
N ILE A 210 -12.59 2.78 -28.37
CA ILE A 210 -12.33 1.58 -27.55
C ILE A 210 -13.44 1.53 -26.49
N SER A 211 -14.28 0.50 -26.58
CA SER A 211 -15.49 0.36 -25.79
C SER A 211 -15.61 -1.06 -25.20
N GLY A 212 -16.62 -1.27 -24.35
CA GLY A 212 -16.92 -2.60 -23.82
C GLY A 212 -17.32 -3.61 -24.90
N LEU A 213 -17.75 -3.15 -26.08
CA LEU A 213 -18.03 -4.03 -27.21
C LEU A 213 -16.74 -4.65 -27.74
N ASP A 214 -15.67 -3.86 -27.85
CA ASP A 214 -14.36 -4.37 -28.29
C ASP A 214 -13.82 -5.41 -27.32
N SER A 215 -13.87 -5.14 -26.01
CA SER A 215 -13.51 -6.13 -24.98
C SER A 215 -14.33 -7.42 -25.09
N SER A 216 -15.64 -7.30 -25.36
CA SER A 216 -16.53 -8.46 -25.51
C SER A 216 -16.19 -9.28 -26.76
N TRP A 217 -15.82 -8.62 -27.86
CA TRP A 217 -15.33 -9.28 -29.06
C TRP A 217 -14.01 -10.01 -28.82
N ILE A 218 -13.05 -9.38 -28.15
CA ILE A 218 -11.77 -10.02 -27.78
C ILE A 218 -12.03 -11.28 -26.95
N ALA A 219 -12.91 -11.21 -25.94
CA ALA A 219 -13.26 -12.35 -25.12
C ALA A 219 -13.88 -13.50 -25.93
N ARG A 220 -14.73 -13.19 -26.91
CA ARG A 220 -15.35 -14.21 -27.79
C ARG A 220 -14.33 -14.86 -28.72
N ILE A 221 -13.36 -14.10 -29.23
CA ILE A 221 -12.24 -14.63 -30.02
C ILE A 221 -11.35 -15.54 -29.15
N ALA A 222 -11.01 -15.10 -27.93
CA ALA A 222 -10.22 -15.88 -26.98
C ALA A 222 -10.89 -17.21 -26.59
N GLN A 223 -12.22 -17.26 -26.59
CA GLN A 223 -13.02 -18.48 -26.35
C GLN A 223 -13.21 -19.34 -27.61
N GLY A 224 -12.73 -18.90 -28.77
CA GLY A 224 -12.92 -19.59 -30.06
C GLY A 224 -14.35 -19.55 -30.58
N ILE A 225 -15.20 -18.66 -30.06
CA ILE A 225 -16.58 -18.47 -30.52
C ILE A 225 -16.58 -17.75 -31.86
N ASP A 226 -15.73 -16.73 -31.99
CA ASP A 226 -15.56 -15.93 -33.21
C ASP A 226 -14.15 -16.12 -33.79
N PRO A 227 -13.98 -15.98 -35.12
CA PRO A 227 -12.67 -16.09 -35.76
C PRO A 227 -11.78 -14.88 -35.47
N GLU A 228 -10.46 -15.05 -35.60
CA GLU A 228 -9.49 -13.95 -35.53
C GLU A 228 -9.79 -12.89 -36.61
N MET A 229 -9.68 -11.61 -36.24
CA MET A 229 -10.07 -10.47 -37.08
C MET A 229 -8.94 -9.97 -38.00
N GLY A 230 -7.87 -10.76 -38.13
CA GLY A 230 -6.66 -10.43 -38.88
C GLY A 230 -5.67 -9.59 -38.07
N THR A 231 -4.89 -8.76 -38.78
CA THR A 231 -3.86 -7.91 -38.18
C THR A 231 -4.07 -6.43 -38.51
N CYS A 232 -3.44 -5.59 -37.70
CA CYS A 232 -3.02 -4.25 -38.08
C CYS A 232 -1.90 -4.30 -39.13
#